data_AF-A0A7V2S5R0-F1
#
_entry.id   AF-A0A7V2S5R0-F1
#
_cell.length_a   1.000
_cell.length_b   1.000
_cell.length_c   1.000
_cell.angle_alpha   90.00
_cell.angle_beta   90.00
_cell.angle_gamma   90.00
#
_symmetry.space_group_name_H-M   'P 1'
#
loop_
_entity.id
_entity.type
_entity.pdbx_description
1 polymer ?
#
loop_
_entity_poly.entity_id
_entity_poly.type
_entity_poly.pdbx_seq_one_letter_code
_entity_poly.pdbx_strand_id
1 'polypeptide(L)'
;MKISIILAFIIIPFITSCGGGGSSANNPGITPPVRDFTNLKIIAPPSAGMYVGQYEWASGDINTFEQAIGKKAALWSRQWPMDNFDEITGQPVFPVAEANQAWNNGQVVLANGFDINVGPGNPFADFTIDKLLNGDFNAQLDALAEQLRAFGKPVIFMAGREPNGILSEYFGGFGADGDKSFSWAVQNQAGFAEFDPSVFPNPELYTDLADPTVCDGVERLAAAQRYYHHYLVDVKGLKFLTFEGMGWATTTVDEILTQAIDNGAGTHEQTLIQSCYDYRNFYPGNDYVDWVSLNFYTVDFFKDAWPQFNLPFDILISTQTYLDRLS
;
A
#
# COMPACT_ATOMS: atom_id res chain seq x y z
N MET A 1 24.12 6.60 10.35
CA MET A 1 23.63 6.72 8.97
C MET A 1 22.25 7.33 9.06
N LYS A 2 22.12 8.63 8.80
CA LYS A 2 20.81 9.31 8.81
C LYS A 2 20.38 9.41 7.36
N ILE A 3 19.59 8.43 6.93
CA ILE A 3 18.85 8.52 5.68
C ILE A 3 17.68 9.47 5.97
N SER A 4 17.66 10.65 5.37
CA SER A 4 16.46 11.47 5.32
C SER A 4 15.65 11.03 4.09
N ILE A 5 14.97 9.90 4.21
CA ILE A 5 13.84 9.60 3.31
C ILE A 5 12.66 10.37 3.87
N ILE A 6 12.21 11.38 3.12
CA ILE A 6 10.89 11.97 3.36
C ILE A 6 9.88 10.97 2.79
N LEU A 7 9.45 10.04 3.63
CA LEU A 7 8.29 9.19 3.37
C LEU A 7 7.05 10.05 3.62
N ALA A 8 6.62 10.78 2.59
CA ALA A 8 5.34 11.45 2.63
C ALA A 8 4.26 10.43 2.25
N PHE A 9 3.61 9.84 3.26
CA PHE A 9 2.29 9.25 3.03
C PHE A 9 1.32 10.40 2.76
N ILE A 10 1.09 10.69 1.49
CA ILE A 10 -0.06 11.52 1.13
C ILE A 10 -1.27 10.59 1.16
N ILE A 11 -1.91 10.55 2.32
CA ILE A 11 -3.16 9.83 2.49
C ILE A 11 -4.27 10.75 1.98
N ILE A 12 -4.76 10.49 0.77
CA ILE A 12 -5.85 11.26 0.15
C ILE A 12 -7.15 10.47 0.32
N PRO A 13 -8.16 10.98 1.02
CA PRO A 13 -9.47 10.33 1.06
C PRO A 13 -10.09 10.33 -0.35
N PHE A 14 -10.59 9.18 -0.82
CA PHE A 14 -11.05 9.04 -2.20
C PHE A 14 -12.44 9.63 -2.44
N ILE A 15 -12.64 10.18 -3.65
CA ILE A 15 -13.94 10.48 -4.26
C ILE A 15 -13.87 10.02 -5.72
N THR A 16 -14.95 9.41 -6.19
CA THR A 16 -15.18 9.00 -7.57
C THR A 16 -15.01 10.14 -8.57
N SER A 17 -14.13 9.94 -9.56
CA SER A 17 -14.23 10.50 -10.91
C SER A 17 -13.09 9.96 -11.78
N CYS A 18 -13.31 8.83 -12.45
CA CYS A 18 -12.57 8.50 -13.66
C CYS A 18 -12.91 9.55 -14.73
N GLY A 19 -11.91 10.33 -15.17
CA GLY A 19 -12.07 11.30 -16.24
C GLY A 19 -10.71 11.72 -16.75
N GLY A 20 -10.22 11.02 -17.77
CA GLY A 20 -8.92 11.30 -18.39
C GLY A 20 -8.89 12.61 -19.19
N GLY A 21 -7.66 13.04 -19.47
CA GLY A 21 -7.31 13.76 -20.69
C GLY A 21 -7.56 15.26 -20.66
N GLY A 22 -6.47 16.03 -20.72
CA GLY A 22 -6.50 17.48 -20.68
C GLY A 22 -7.30 18.13 -21.81
N SER A 23 -7.96 19.23 -21.48
CA SER A 23 -7.66 20.54 -22.07
C SER A 23 -8.37 21.61 -21.25
N SER A 24 -7.63 22.67 -20.94
CA SER A 24 -8.10 23.83 -20.20
C SER A 24 -9.24 24.50 -20.99
N ALA A 25 -10.47 24.30 -20.52
CA ALA A 25 -11.59 25.19 -20.79
C ALA A 25 -12.22 25.53 -19.44
N ASN A 26 -12.09 26.78 -19.02
CA ASN A 26 -12.82 27.36 -17.90
C ASN A 26 -14.31 27.12 -18.12
N ASN A 27 -14.86 26.10 -17.46
CA ASN A 27 -16.29 25.81 -17.47
C ASN A 27 -16.86 26.37 -16.15
N PRO A 28 -17.50 27.55 -16.15
CA PRO A 28 -18.09 28.12 -14.94
C PRO A 28 -19.35 27.33 -14.62
N GLY A 29 -19.25 26.33 -13.74
CA GLY A 29 -20.45 25.60 -13.29
C GLY A 29 -20.26 24.30 -12.53
N ILE A 30 -19.06 23.71 -12.50
CA ILE A 30 -18.84 22.51 -11.66
C ILE A 30 -18.29 22.97 -10.32
N THR A 31 -19.20 23.21 -9.37
CA THR A 31 -18.81 23.24 -7.95
C THR A 31 -18.18 21.87 -7.65
N PRO A 32 -16.95 21.80 -7.11
CA PRO A 32 -16.38 20.53 -6.68
C PRO A 32 -17.40 19.82 -5.78
N PRO A 33 -17.62 18.50 -5.94
CA PRO A 33 -18.54 17.78 -5.07
C PRO A 33 -18.21 18.09 -3.61
N VAL A 34 -19.24 18.37 -2.81
CA VAL A 34 -19.08 18.56 -1.37
C VAL A 34 -18.47 17.28 -0.83
N ARG A 35 -17.27 17.40 -0.24
CA ARG A 35 -16.55 16.26 0.32
C ARG A 35 -17.31 15.75 1.54
N ASP A 36 -17.87 14.56 1.45
CA ASP A 36 -18.56 13.88 2.55
C ASP A 36 -17.58 12.98 3.30
N PHE A 37 -17.26 13.35 4.54
CA PHE A 37 -16.36 12.61 5.42
C PHE A 37 -17.10 11.97 6.60
N THR A 38 -18.43 11.90 6.56
CA THR A 38 -19.25 11.42 7.68
C THR A 38 -18.94 9.96 8.05
N ASN A 39 -18.43 9.18 7.11
CA ASN A 39 -18.03 7.80 7.31
C ASN A 39 -16.57 7.63 7.79
N LEU A 40 -15.74 8.68 7.87
CA LEU A 40 -14.36 8.52 8.32
C LEU A 40 -14.28 8.38 9.85
N LYS A 41 -13.45 7.42 10.29
CA LYS A 41 -13.23 7.10 11.72
C LYS A 41 -12.12 7.96 12.29
N ILE A 42 -11.30 8.51 11.41
CA ILE A 42 -10.25 9.50 11.66
C ILE A 42 -10.66 10.75 10.90
N ILE A 43 -10.69 11.89 11.58
CA ILE A 43 -11.10 13.16 10.99
C ILE A 43 -10.19 13.46 9.79
N ALA A 44 -10.74 14.00 8.70
CA ALA A 44 -9.90 14.46 7.59
C ALA A 44 -9.08 15.69 8.03
N PRO A 45 -7.85 15.88 7.53
CA PRO A 45 -7.13 17.12 7.80
C PRO A 45 -7.95 18.33 7.27
N PRO A 46 -7.81 19.52 7.87
CA PRO A 46 -8.45 20.73 7.37
C PRO A 46 -8.14 20.96 5.88
N SER A 47 -8.99 21.68 5.15
CA SER A 47 -8.88 21.86 3.70
C SER A 47 -7.55 22.44 3.19
N ALA A 48 -6.77 23.08 4.07
CA ALA A 48 -5.43 23.62 3.80
C ALA A 48 -4.34 22.97 4.68
N GLY A 49 -4.63 21.80 5.26
CA GLY A 49 -3.74 21.08 6.16
C GLY A 49 -3.45 19.67 5.67
N MET A 50 -2.43 19.07 6.27
CA MET A 50 -2.09 17.65 6.11
C MET A 50 -1.70 17.08 7.48
N TYR A 51 -1.90 15.79 7.67
CA TYR A 51 -1.25 15.08 8.77
C TYR A 51 0.23 14.93 8.46
N VAL A 52 1.08 15.27 9.42
CA VAL A 52 2.53 15.13 9.29
C VAL A 52 2.97 14.07 10.27
N GLY A 53 3.48 12.95 9.77
CA GLY A 53 3.98 11.83 10.55
C GLY A 53 5.49 11.66 10.41
N GLN A 54 6.08 10.90 11.33
CA GLN A 54 7.45 10.40 11.27
C GLN A 54 7.44 8.97 11.84
N TYR A 55 8.30 8.10 11.28
CA TYR A 55 8.50 6.74 11.78
C TYR A 55 9.80 6.64 12.59
N GLU A 56 9.87 5.63 13.46
CA GLU A 56 11.07 5.29 14.24
C GLU A 56 11.99 4.35 13.46
N TRP A 57 12.72 4.88 12.47
CA TRP A 57 13.75 4.10 11.74
C TRP A 57 14.91 3.73 12.68
N ALA A 58 15.26 4.66 13.58
CA ALA A 58 16.08 4.44 14.74
C ALA A 58 15.42 5.10 15.95
N SER A 59 15.49 4.45 17.12
CA SER A 59 14.93 4.97 18.37
C SER A 59 15.31 6.43 18.62
N GLY A 60 14.30 7.30 18.69
CA GLY A 60 14.43 8.74 18.90
C GLY A 60 14.24 9.60 17.65
N ASP A 61 13.91 9.00 16.49
CA ASP A 61 13.68 9.74 15.25
C ASP A 61 12.43 10.63 15.35
N ILE A 62 11.33 10.14 15.94
CA ILE A 62 10.13 10.96 16.15
C ILE A 62 10.47 12.12 17.08
N ASN A 63 11.16 11.87 18.19
CA ASN A 63 11.56 12.92 19.12
C ASN A 63 12.43 13.99 18.45
N THR A 64 13.38 13.58 17.60
CA THR A 64 14.25 14.50 16.85
C THR A 64 13.43 15.34 15.87
N PHE A 65 12.53 14.71 15.12
CA PHE A 65 11.64 15.36 14.17
C PHE A 65 10.73 16.38 14.87
N GLU A 66 10.05 15.97 15.95
CA GLU A 66 9.15 16.84 16.71
C GLU A 66 9.87 18.05 17.33
N GLN A 67 11.11 17.86 17.81
CA GLN A 67 11.94 18.97 18.31
C GLN A 67 12.31 19.95 17.20
N ALA A 68 12.62 19.46 16.00
CA ALA A 68 12.99 20.30 14.86
C ALA A 68 11.82 21.16 14.36
N ILE A 69 10.61 20.61 14.32
CA ILE A 69 9.43 21.32 13.80
C ILE A 69 8.59 22.01 14.88
N GLY A 70 8.87 21.76 16.17
CA GLY A 70 8.11 22.30 17.29
C GLY A 70 6.66 21.81 17.35
N LYS A 71 6.37 20.62 16.80
CA LYS A 71 5.03 20.03 16.70
C LYS A 71 5.12 18.52 16.90
N LYS A 72 4.01 17.91 17.35
CA LYS A 72 3.88 16.45 17.49
C LYS A 72 3.63 15.78 16.14
N ALA A 73 4.20 14.59 15.96
CA ALA A 73 3.92 13.73 14.82
C ALA A 73 2.47 13.21 14.93
N ALA A 74 1.72 13.27 13.84
CA ALA A 74 0.30 12.91 13.82
C ALA A 74 0.06 11.40 13.70
N LEU A 75 1.05 10.64 13.20
CA LEU A 75 0.93 9.21 12.93
C LEU A 75 1.96 8.44 13.77
N TRP A 76 1.60 7.22 14.15
CA TRP A 76 2.48 6.28 14.83
C TRP A 76 2.34 4.87 14.25
N SER A 77 3.48 4.19 14.11
CA SER A 77 3.58 2.75 13.92
C SER A 77 4.78 2.22 14.72
N ARG A 78 4.84 0.90 14.95
CA ARG A 78 5.73 0.29 15.95
C ARG A 78 7.22 0.52 15.74
N GLN A 79 7.71 0.48 14.50
CA GLN A 79 9.11 0.73 14.13
C GLN A 79 9.17 1.25 12.69
N TRP A 80 8.51 0.53 11.78
CA TRP A 80 8.31 0.94 10.39
C TRP A 80 6.82 1.09 10.14
N PRO A 81 6.38 1.80 9.09
CA PRO A 81 4.98 1.78 8.67
C PRO A 81 4.44 0.35 8.51
N MET A 82 5.32 -0.63 8.31
CA MET A 82 5.01 -2.02 7.94
C MET A 82 5.38 -3.08 8.98
N ASP A 83 6.17 -2.75 9.99
CA ASP A 83 6.82 -3.74 10.86
C ASP A 83 5.98 -4.03 12.11
N ASN A 84 4.73 -4.44 11.83
CA ASN A 84 3.83 -4.99 12.84
C ASN A 84 3.74 -6.50 12.63
N PHE A 85 4.86 -7.17 12.38
CA PHE A 85 4.93 -8.62 12.36
C PHE A 85 5.90 -9.12 13.40
N ASP A 86 5.64 -10.33 13.89
CA ASP A 86 6.59 -11.04 14.72
C ASP A 86 7.76 -11.49 13.82
N GLU A 87 8.96 -10.98 14.07
CA GLU A 87 10.15 -11.23 13.22
C GLU A 87 10.52 -12.72 13.11
N ILE A 88 10.07 -13.56 14.06
CA ILE A 88 10.36 -15.00 14.08
C ILE A 88 9.32 -15.77 13.24
N THR A 89 8.05 -15.40 13.37
CA THR A 89 6.93 -16.14 12.80
C THR A 89 6.35 -15.49 11.55
N GLY A 90 6.67 -14.24 11.25
CA GLY A 90 6.09 -13.45 10.16
C GLY A 90 4.62 -13.08 10.34
N GLN A 91 4.02 -13.37 11.51
CA GLN A 91 2.60 -13.14 11.76
C GLN A 91 2.34 -11.67 12.08
N PRO A 92 1.22 -11.08 11.63
CA PRO A 92 0.85 -9.75 12.05
C PRO A 92 0.57 -9.72 13.56
N VAL A 93 1.21 -8.78 14.25
CA VAL A 93 1.10 -8.54 15.69
C VAL A 93 0.89 -7.05 15.96
N PHE A 94 -0.11 -6.73 16.76
CA PHE A 94 -0.44 -5.37 17.15
C PHE A 94 -0.04 -5.08 18.62
N PRO A 95 0.92 -4.17 18.88
CA PRO A 95 1.41 -3.87 20.22
C PRO A 95 0.45 -2.96 21.01
N VAL A 96 -0.54 -3.56 21.67
CA VAL A 96 -1.62 -2.83 22.37
C VAL A 96 -1.10 -1.77 23.35
N ALA A 97 -0.05 -2.07 24.13
CA ALA A 97 0.47 -1.12 25.12
C ALA A 97 1.10 0.12 24.48
N GLU A 98 1.93 -0.07 23.46
CA GLU A 98 2.62 0.99 22.72
C GLU A 98 1.61 1.83 21.92
N ALA A 99 0.63 1.18 21.28
CA ALA A 99 -0.46 1.85 20.58
C ALA A 99 -1.31 2.73 21.53
N ASN A 100 -1.59 2.26 22.75
CA ASN A 100 -2.29 3.08 23.75
C ASN A 100 -1.46 4.29 24.19
N GLN A 101 -0.14 4.15 24.29
CA GLN A 101 0.75 5.28 24.58
C GLN A 101 0.73 6.31 23.44
N ALA A 102 0.86 5.86 22.19
CA ALA A 102 0.79 6.73 21.02
C ALA A 102 -0.56 7.46 20.93
N TRP A 103 -1.67 6.75 21.14
CA TRP A 103 -3.00 7.34 21.16
C TRP A 103 -3.13 8.41 22.25
N ASN A 104 -2.66 8.14 23.46
CA ASN A 104 -2.70 9.10 24.57
C ASN A 104 -1.83 10.35 24.30
N ASN A 105 -0.83 10.23 23.43
CA ASN A 105 -0.02 11.34 22.94
C ASN A 105 -0.67 12.12 21.78
N GLY A 106 -1.88 11.74 21.35
CA GLY A 106 -2.62 12.39 20.27
C GLY A 106 -2.27 11.90 18.87
N GLN A 107 -1.64 10.73 18.74
CA GLN A 107 -1.26 10.15 17.46
C GLN A 107 -2.34 9.19 16.95
N VAL A 108 -2.54 9.18 15.63
CA VAL A 108 -3.29 8.15 14.92
C VAL A 108 -2.41 6.91 14.77
N VAL A 109 -2.98 5.74 15.06
CA VAL A 109 -2.25 4.47 15.03
C VAL A 109 -2.46 3.76 13.70
N LEU A 110 -1.36 3.24 13.14
CA LEU A 110 -1.35 2.37 11.96
C LEU A 110 -1.16 0.90 12.40
N ALA A 111 -1.92 0.00 11.78
CA ALA A 111 -1.81 -1.46 11.93
C ALA A 111 -1.68 -2.13 10.56
N ASN A 112 -1.05 -3.30 10.53
CA ASN A 112 -0.80 -4.03 9.28
C ASN A 112 -1.35 -5.45 9.34
N GLY A 113 -1.78 -5.94 8.18
CA GLY A 113 -1.96 -7.37 7.92
C GLY A 113 -0.63 -8.06 7.63
N PHE A 114 -0.70 -9.25 7.03
CA PHE A 114 0.46 -9.91 6.42
C PHE A 114 1.07 -9.02 5.33
N ASP A 115 2.40 -9.01 5.21
CA ASP A 115 3.05 -8.44 4.03
C ASP A 115 2.66 -9.35 2.85
N ILE A 116 1.79 -8.86 1.95
CA ILE A 116 1.22 -9.63 0.83
C ILE A 116 2.32 -9.91 -0.21
N ASN A 117 3.26 -10.77 0.16
CA ASN A 117 4.48 -11.09 -0.57
C ASN A 117 4.59 -12.60 -0.63
N VAL A 118 4.69 -13.19 -1.82
CA VAL A 118 4.79 -14.66 -1.97
C VAL A 118 6.23 -15.12 -2.24
N GLY A 119 7.20 -14.21 -2.09
CA GLY A 119 8.61 -14.46 -2.38
C GLY A 119 9.39 -15.22 -1.30
N PRO A 120 10.58 -15.75 -1.64
CA PRO A 120 11.43 -16.59 -0.78
C PRO A 120 12.08 -15.86 0.40
N GLY A 121 11.81 -14.55 0.54
CA GLY A 121 12.20 -13.73 1.68
C GLY A 121 11.03 -13.42 2.63
N ASN A 122 9.82 -13.92 2.36
CA ASN A 122 8.73 -13.81 3.30
C ASN A 122 9.03 -14.72 4.51
N PRO A 123 9.08 -14.19 5.76
CA PRO A 123 9.19 -15.02 6.96
C PRO A 123 8.09 -16.09 7.05
N PHE A 124 6.98 -15.87 6.34
CA PHE A 124 5.92 -16.84 6.07
C PHE A 124 6.12 -17.48 4.69
N ALA A 125 7.09 -18.38 4.56
CA ALA A 125 7.44 -19.03 3.29
C ALA A 125 6.28 -19.75 2.57
N ASP A 126 5.21 -20.07 3.32
CA ASP A 126 4.00 -20.72 2.80
C ASP A 126 2.85 -19.75 2.48
N PHE A 127 3.02 -18.44 2.62
CA PHE A 127 1.94 -17.48 2.37
C PHE A 127 1.66 -17.30 0.88
N THR A 128 0.39 -17.43 0.51
CA THR A 128 -0.18 -16.93 -0.74
C THR A 128 -1.50 -16.23 -0.44
N ILE A 129 -1.90 -15.31 -1.32
CA ILE A 129 -3.23 -14.70 -1.21
C ILE A 129 -4.31 -15.78 -1.29
N ASP A 130 -4.17 -16.76 -2.17
CA ASP A 130 -5.17 -17.83 -2.35
C ASP A 130 -5.41 -18.60 -1.04
N LYS A 131 -4.35 -18.89 -0.27
CA LYS A 131 -4.47 -19.47 1.08
C LYS A 131 -5.12 -18.51 2.09
N LEU A 132 -4.84 -17.21 2.01
CA LEU A 132 -5.54 -16.19 2.80
C LEU A 132 -7.04 -16.19 2.50
N LEU A 133 -7.43 -16.16 1.21
CA LEU A 133 -8.83 -16.16 0.79
C LEU A 133 -9.54 -17.47 1.15
N ASN A 134 -8.81 -18.59 1.19
CA ASN A 134 -9.30 -19.90 1.65
C ASN A 134 -9.47 -19.97 3.19
N GLY A 135 -8.95 -18.98 3.93
CA GLY A 135 -9.07 -18.90 5.38
C GLY A 135 -7.99 -19.65 6.16
N ASP A 136 -6.92 -20.10 5.48
CA ASP A 136 -5.83 -20.86 6.11
C ASP A 136 -5.10 -20.04 7.19
N PHE A 137 -5.18 -18.70 7.10
CA PHE A 137 -4.58 -17.76 8.05
C PHE A 137 -5.57 -17.18 9.08
N ASN A 138 -6.78 -17.72 9.18
CA ASN A 138 -7.83 -17.18 10.06
C ASN A 138 -7.44 -17.24 11.55
N ALA A 139 -6.67 -18.23 11.98
CA ALA A 139 -6.21 -18.29 13.37
C ALA A 139 -5.29 -17.11 13.74
N GLN A 140 -4.43 -16.68 12.82
CA GLN A 140 -3.55 -15.53 12.99
C GLN A 140 -4.35 -14.23 12.92
N LEU A 141 -5.31 -14.13 12.00
CA LEU A 141 -6.23 -12.99 11.94
C LEU A 141 -7.10 -12.88 13.19
N ASP A 142 -7.45 -13.99 13.83
CA ASP A 142 -8.17 -14.00 15.11
C ASP A 142 -7.32 -13.39 16.22
N ALA A 143 -6.04 -13.80 16.32
CA ALA A 143 -5.11 -13.24 17.29
C ALA A 143 -4.91 -11.73 17.07
N LEU A 144 -4.73 -11.30 15.83
CA LEU A 144 -4.65 -9.88 15.48
C LEU A 144 -5.95 -9.13 15.83
N ALA A 145 -7.11 -9.71 15.53
CA ALA A 145 -8.40 -9.12 15.83
C ALA A 145 -8.64 -8.92 17.33
N GLU A 146 -8.20 -9.86 18.18
CA GLU A 146 -8.24 -9.69 19.64
C GLU A 146 -7.37 -8.53 20.11
N GLN A 147 -6.16 -8.37 19.56
CA GLN A 147 -5.27 -7.27 19.90
C GLN A 147 -5.85 -5.92 19.47
N LEU A 148 -6.38 -5.83 18.24
CA LEU A 148 -7.07 -4.64 17.74
C LEU A 148 -8.29 -4.32 18.60
N ARG A 149 -9.09 -5.32 19.00
CA ARG A 149 -10.24 -5.14 19.88
C ARG A 149 -9.84 -4.63 21.27
N ALA A 150 -8.75 -5.16 21.82
CA ALA A 150 -8.20 -4.68 23.09
C ALA A 150 -7.76 -3.21 23.03
N PHE A 151 -7.34 -2.72 21.86
CA PHE A 151 -7.08 -1.29 21.64
C PHE A 151 -8.36 -0.47 21.49
N GLY A 152 -9.29 -0.92 20.64
CA GLY A 152 -10.68 -0.45 20.57
C GLY A 152 -10.89 1.00 20.13
N LYS A 153 -9.91 1.61 19.46
CA LYS A 153 -9.93 3.01 19.00
C LYS A 153 -9.67 3.07 17.49
N PRO A 154 -9.95 4.18 16.80
CA PRO A 154 -9.69 4.31 15.38
C PRO A 154 -8.25 3.94 14.98
N VAL A 155 -8.11 3.13 13.94
CA VAL A 155 -6.84 2.62 13.40
C VAL A 155 -6.88 2.66 11.88
N ILE A 156 -5.81 3.16 11.25
CA ILE A 156 -5.58 2.95 9.81
C ILE A 156 -4.98 1.55 9.63
N PHE A 157 -5.68 0.69 8.91
CA PHE A 157 -5.28 -0.67 8.60
C PHE A 157 -4.73 -0.73 7.17
N MET A 158 -3.55 -1.31 7.03
CA MET A 158 -2.86 -1.52 5.78
C MET A 158 -2.71 -3.01 5.49
N ALA A 159 -3.15 -3.43 4.31
CA ALA A 159 -3.16 -4.84 3.94
C ALA A 159 -1.87 -5.29 3.25
N GLY A 160 -1.01 -4.39 2.76
CA GLY A 160 0.26 -4.71 2.09
C GLY A 160 1.05 -3.44 1.79
N ARG A 161 2.22 -3.53 1.13
CA ARG A 161 3.07 -2.38 0.79
C ARG A 161 3.53 -2.40 -0.64
N GLU A 162 3.40 -1.27 -1.33
CA GLU A 162 4.01 -1.00 -2.63
C GLU A 162 3.97 -2.22 -3.56
N PRO A 163 2.77 -2.74 -3.85
CA PRO A 163 2.64 -3.92 -4.70
C PRO A 163 3.35 -3.74 -6.06
N ASN A 164 3.39 -2.52 -6.58
CA ASN A 164 4.08 -2.14 -7.81
C ASN A 164 5.46 -1.49 -7.59
N GLY A 165 5.92 -1.36 -6.35
CA GLY A 165 7.24 -0.85 -6.00
C GLY A 165 8.14 -1.98 -5.55
N ILE A 166 8.51 -2.00 -4.26
CA ILE A 166 9.41 -3.03 -3.73
C ILE A 166 8.88 -4.48 -3.84
N LEU A 167 7.57 -4.68 -3.98
CA LEU A 167 6.95 -6.00 -4.12
C LEU A 167 6.63 -6.35 -5.58
N SER A 168 7.06 -5.56 -6.56
CA SER A 168 6.68 -5.76 -7.97
C SER A 168 7.15 -7.08 -8.59
N GLU A 169 8.16 -7.74 -8.01
CA GLU A 169 8.55 -9.10 -8.45
C GLU A 169 7.46 -10.14 -8.13
N TYR A 170 6.51 -9.83 -7.25
CA TYR A 170 5.45 -10.75 -6.86
C TYR A 170 4.06 -10.18 -7.06
N PHE A 171 3.86 -8.87 -6.89
CA PHE A 171 2.52 -8.28 -6.74
C PHE A 171 1.72 -9.08 -5.71
N GLY A 172 0.63 -9.74 -6.10
CA GLY A 172 -0.13 -10.69 -5.29
C GLY A 172 0.13 -12.17 -5.57
N GLY A 173 1.08 -12.49 -6.45
CA GLY A 173 1.42 -13.84 -6.89
C GLY A 173 0.77 -14.22 -8.23
N PHE A 174 1.43 -15.13 -8.93
CA PHE A 174 1.04 -15.63 -10.25
C PHE A 174 0.91 -17.16 -10.25
N GLY A 175 0.41 -17.72 -11.36
CA GLY A 175 0.15 -19.15 -11.47
C GLY A 175 -1.16 -19.58 -10.80
N ALA A 176 -1.49 -20.86 -10.95
CA ALA A 176 -2.74 -21.44 -10.42
C ALA A 176 -2.87 -21.34 -8.89
N ASP A 177 -1.74 -21.38 -8.15
CA ASP A 177 -1.73 -21.35 -6.68
C ASP A 177 -1.36 -19.98 -6.09
N GLY A 178 -1.12 -18.98 -6.95
CA GLY A 178 -0.68 -17.64 -6.53
C GLY A 178 0.70 -17.61 -5.87
N ASP A 179 1.57 -18.57 -6.16
CA ASP A 179 2.89 -18.75 -5.53
C ASP A 179 4.07 -18.44 -6.47
N LYS A 180 3.80 -17.99 -7.69
CA LYS A 180 4.82 -17.67 -8.69
C LYS A 180 5.11 -16.18 -8.73
N SER A 181 6.32 -15.85 -9.20
CA SER A 181 6.78 -14.48 -9.36
C SER A 181 6.39 -13.90 -10.73
N PHE A 182 6.49 -12.59 -10.86
CA PHE A 182 6.33 -11.85 -12.11
C PHE A 182 7.33 -12.35 -13.16
N SER A 183 8.60 -12.55 -12.78
CA SER A 183 9.61 -13.10 -13.69
C SER A 183 9.23 -14.49 -14.20
N TRP A 184 8.63 -15.34 -13.35
CA TRP A 184 8.10 -16.64 -13.79
C TRP A 184 6.97 -16.46 -14.80
N ALA A 185 6.03 -15.53 -14.55
CA ALA A 185 4.91 -15.28 -15.44
C ALA A 185 5.38 -14.83 -16.83
N VAL A 186 6.37 -13.94 -16.90
CA VAL A 186 7.00 -13.51 -18.16
C VAL A 186 7.63 -14.69 -18.91
N GLN A 187 8.46 -15.49 -18.23
CA GLN A 187 9.17 -16.63 -18.83
C GLN A 187 8.24 -17.72 -19.36
N ASN A 188 7.07 -17.87 -18.75
CA ASN A 188 6.10 -18.91 -19.10
C ASN A 188 4.92 -18.39 -19.94
N GLN A 189 4.93 -17.11 -20.35
CA GLN A 189 3.82 -16.47 -21.05
C GLN A 189 2.48 -16.62 -20.29
N ALA A 190 2.55 -16.47 -18.97
CA ALA A 190 1.48 -16.67 -18.01
C ALA A 190 1.11 -15.34 -17.30
N GLY A 191 0.26 -15.40 -16.27
CA GLY A 191 -0.14 -14.24 -15.45
C GLY A 191 -1.46 -13.57 -15.83
N PHE A 192 -2.26 -14.25 -16.65
CA PHE A 192 -3.63 -13.88 -16.99
C PHE A 192 -4.52 -15.12 -16.92
N ALA A 193 -5.73 -14.95 -16.39
CA ALA A 193 -6.78 -15.98 -16.35
C ALA A 193 -6.40 -17.25 -15.58
N GLU A 194 -5.42 -17.18 -14.67
CA GLU A 194 -5.08 -18.28 -13.75
C GLU A 194 -5.68 -18.05 -12.36
N PHE A 195 -6.07 -16.82 -12.03
CA PHE A 195 -6.80 -16.51 -10.80
C PHE A 195 -8.30 -16.80 -10.98
N ASP A 196 -8.83 -17.75 -10.20
CA ASP A 196 -10.27 -18.05 -10.15
C ASP A 196 -10.80 -17.81 -8.73
N PRO A 197 -11.35 -16.63 -8.43
CA PRO A 197 -11.85 -16.33 -7.10
C PRO A 197 -13.19 -17.00 -6.77
N SER A 198 -13.84 -17.64 -7.75
CA SER A 198 -15.14 -18.31 -7.54
C SER A 198 -15.02 -19.60 -6.70
N VAL A 199 -13.79 -20.14 -6.57
CA VAL A 199 -13.52 -21.35 -5.81
C VAL A 199 -13.35 -21.10 -4.31
N PHE A 200 -13.16 -19.85 -3.89
CA PHE A 200 -12.95 -19.51 -2.49
C PHE A 200 -14.27 -19.49 -1.69
N PRO A 201 -14.22 -19.60 -0.35
CA PRO A 201 -15.42 -19.67 0.49
C PRO A 201 -16.38 -18.48 0.41
N ASN A 202 -15.92 -17.29 0.03
CA ASN A 202 -16.72 -16.05 -0.04
C ASN A 202 -16.68 -15.46 -1.47
N PRO A 203 -17.15 -16.19 -2.50
CA PRO A 203 -16.97 -15.80 -3.90
C PRO A 203 -17.73 -14.51 -4.26
N GLU A 204 -18.76 -14.16 -3.49
CA GLU A 204 -19.53 -12.92 -3.66
C GLU A 204 -18.71 -11.65 -3.45
N LEU A 205 -17.57 -11.75 -2.76
CA LEU A 205 -16.66 -10.62 -2.56
C LEU A 205 -15.89 -10.26 -3.85
N TYR A 206 -15.88 -11.12 -4.86
CA TYR A 206 -14.93 -11.07 -5.98
C TYR A 206 -15.61 -11.17 -7.35
N THR A 207 -16.92 -10.91 -7.44
CA THR A 207 -17.73 -11.18 -8.65
C THR A 207 -17.32 -10.39 -9.89
N ASP A 208 -16.55 -9.33 -9.72
CA ASP A 208 -16.01 -8.42 -10.73
C ASP A 208 -14.50 -8.60 -10.96
N LEU A 209 -13.88 -9.62 -10.37
CA LEU A 209 -12.49 -10.03 -10.61
C LEU A 209 -12.43 -11.26 -11.53
N ALA A 210 -11.22 -11.72 -11.87
CA ALA A 210 -10.92 -12.74 -12.88
C ALA A 210 -11.19 -12.30 -14.32
N ASP A 211 -10.89 -11.03 -14.64
CA ASP A 211 -10.87 -10.57 -16.02
C ASP A 211 -9.63 -11.18 -16.74
N PRO A 212 -9.82 -11.95 -17.83
CA PRO A 212 -8.71 -12.61 -18.54
C PRO A 212 -7.75 -11.65 -19.23
N THR A 213 -8.01 -10.34 -19.19
CA THR A 213 -7.15 -9.28 -19.70
C THR A 213 -6.45 -8.48 -18.60
N VAL A 214 -6.80 -8.76 -17.35
CA VAL A 214 -6.20 -8.13 -16.17
C VAL A 214 -5.16 -9.06 -15.55
N CYS A 215 -4.03 -8.49 -15.15
CA CYS A 215 -2.94 -9.21 -14.50
C CYS A 215 -3.44 -9.90 -13.21
N ASP A 216 -3.29 -11.22 -13.13
CA ASP A 216 -3.80 -12.00 -12.00
C ASP A 216 -3.25 -11.50 -10.65
N GLY A 217 -1.99 -11.06 -10.63
CA GLY A 217 -1.33 -10.57 -9.42
C GLY A 217 -2.02 -9.35 -8.80
N VAL A 218 -2.56 -8.43 -9.61
CA VAL A 218 -3.28 -7.25 -9.08
C VAL A 218 -4.71 -7.57 -8.67
N GLU A 219 -5.37 -8.49 -9.35
CA GLU A 219 -6.70 -8.95 -8.92
C GLU A 219 -6.63 -9.70 -7.59
N ARG A 220 -5.59 -10.50 -7.37
CA ARG A 220 -5.36 -11.12 -6.06
C ARG A 220 -5.14 -10.06 -4.97
N LEU A 221 -4.38 -9.00 -5.23
CA LEU A 221 -4.21 -7.90 -4.27
C LEU A 221 -5.55 -7.24 -3.93
N ALA A 222 -6.38 -6.96 -4.94
CA ALA A 222 -7.73 -6.45 -4.73
C ALA A 222 -8.56 -7.41 -3.85
N ALA A 223 -8.55 -8.71 -4.17
CA ALA A 223 -9.23 -9.74 -3.39
C ALA A 223 -8.73 -9.81 -1.93
N ALA A 224 -7.43 -9.71 -1.70
CA ALA A 224 -6.84 -9.69 -0.35
C ALA A 224 -7.37 -8.51 0.48
N GLN A 225 -7.43 -7.30 -0.08
CA GLN A 225 -8.02 -6.15 0.61
C GLN A 225 -9.47 -6.43 1.00
N ARG A 226 -10.28 -6.93 0.06
CA ARG A 226 -11.69 -7.23 0.28
C ARG A 226 -11.86 -8.28 1.38
N TYR A 227 -10.99 -9.29 1.40
CA TYR A 227 -10.98 -10.31 2.44
C TYR A 227 -10.63 -9.75 3.82
N TYR A 228 -9.59 -8.91 3.94
CA TYR A 228 -9.27 -8.27 5.22
C TYR A 228 -10.43 -7.43 5.75
N HIS A 229 -11.05 -6.63 4.88
CA HIS A 229 -12.21 -5.84 5.24
C HIS A 229 -13.35 -6.75 5.72
N HIS A 230 -13.79 -7.72 4.91
CA HIS A 230 -14.84 -8.66 5.27
C HIS A 230 -14.54 -9.37 6.60
N TYR A 231 -13.35 -9.94 6.74
CA TYR A 231 -13.00 -10.72 7.92
C TYR A 231 -12.91 -9.85 9.18
N LEU A 232 -12.16 -8.76 9.16
CA LEU A 232 -11.96 -7.92 10.35
C LEU A 232 -13.21 -7.10 10.70
N VAL A 233 -13.92 -6.59 9.69
CA VAL A 233 -15.03 -5.64 9.88
C VAL A 233 -16.36 -6.38 10.01
N ASP A 234 -16.67 -7.33 9.13
CA ASP A 234 -17.98 -8.00 9.10
C ASP A 234 -18.02 -9.24 9.98
N VAL A 235 -16.99 -10.09 9.91
CA VAL A 235 -16.92 -11.31 10.73
C VAL A 235 -16.49 -11.00 12.17
N LYS A 236 -15.45 -10.18 12.38
CA LYS A 236 -14.91 -9.86 13.72
C LYS A 236 -15.50 -8.60 14.37
N GLY A 237 -16.29 -7.83 13.63
CA GLY A 237 -17.03 -6.67 14.16
C GLY A 237 -16.16 -5.46 14.49
N LEU A 238 -14.94 -5.35 13.94
CA LEU A 238 -13.99 -4.26 14.24
C LEU A 238 -14.32 -2.98 13.45
N LYS A 239 -15.50 -2.40 13.68
CA LYS A 239 -16.01 -1.24 12.93
C LYS A 239 -15.24 0.08 13.16
N PHE A 240 -14.22 0.07 14.02
CA PHE A 240 -13.31 1.20 14.25
C PHE A 240 -12.11 1.23 13.29
N LEU A 241 -11.91 0.17 12.49
CA LEU A 241 -10.88 0.15 11.46
C LEU A 241 -11.25 1.06 10.29
N THR A 242 -10.23 1.64 9.67
CA THR A 242 -10.33 2.32 8.38
C THR A 242 -9.19 1.85 7.49
N PHE A 243 -9.42 1.67 6.20
CA PHE A 243 -8.52 0.94 5.32
C PHE A 243 -7.80 1.87 4.35
N GLU A 244 -6.49 1.67 4.19
CA GLU A 244 -5.69 2.32 3.15
C GLU A 244 -5.42 1.39 1.96
N GLY A 245 -4.96 1.96 0.84
CA GLY A 245 -4.82 1.27 -0.46
C GLY A 245 -3.44 0.67 -0.75
N MET A 246 -2.73 0.13 0.25
CA MET A 246 -1.41 -0.53 0.17
C MET A 246 -0.23 0.31 -0.33
N GLY A 247 -0.35 1.65 -0.39
CA GLY A 247 0.74 2.56 -0.73
C GLY A 247 1.30 2.35 -2.13
N TRP A 248 0.55 2.73 -3.17
CA TRP A 248 0.96 2.55 -4.56
C TRP A 248 2.21 3.39 -4.88
N ALA A 249 3.28 2.74 -5.36
CA ALA A 249 4.49 3.42 -5.74
C ALA A 249 4.21 4.30 -6.97
N THR A 250 4.68 5.54 -6.90
CA THR A 250 4.43 6.60 -7.89
C THR A 250 5.29 6.48 -9.16
N THR A 251 5.80 5.30 -9.47
CA THR A 251 6.55 5.02 -10.69
C THR A 251 5.62 5.02 -11.89
N THR A 252 6.04 5.62 -13.02
CA THR A 252 5.21 5.64 -14.22
C THR A 252 5.32 4.32 -14.99
N VAL A 253 4.19 3.83 -15.50
CA VAL A 253 4.13 2.64 -16.38
C VAL A 253 5.07 2.82 -17.58
N ASP A 254 5.15 4.04 -18.12
CA ASP A 254 5.97 4.38 -19.28
C ASP A 254 7.47 4.23 -19.00
N GLU A 255 7.96 4.65 -17.83
CA GLU A 255 9.36 4.46 -17.42
C GLU A 255 9.71 2.96 -17.36
N ILE A 256 8.82 2.16 -16.80
CA ILE A 256 9.01 0.70 -16.64
C ILE A 256 8.96 0.00 -18.00
N LEU A 257 7.97 0.35 -18.83
CA LEU A 257 7.86 -0.20 -20.19
C LEU A 257 9.06 0.17 -21.05
N THR A 258 9.52 1.41 -20.98
CA THR A 258 10.71 1.85 -21.73
C THR A 258 11.92 1.00 -21.33
N GLN A 259 12.14 0.83 -20.02
CA GLN A 259 13.24 0.00 -19.53
C GLN A 259 13.09 -1.47 -19.95
N ALA A 260 11.88 -2.02 -19.91
CA ALA A 260 11.62 -3.39 -20.33
C ALA A 260 11.89 -3.59 -21.84
N ILE A 261 11.41 -2.67 -22.69
CA ILE A 261 11.64 -2.68 -24.13
C ILE A 261 13.14 -2.59 -24.45
N ASP A 262 13.87 -1.68 -23.80
CA ASP A 262 15.31 -1.55 -23.96
C ASP A 262 16.07 -2.82 -23.56
N ASN A 263 15.51 -3.60 -22.63
CA ASN A 263 16.01 -4.91 -22.21
C ASN A 263 15.48 -6.09 -23.06
N GLY A 264 14.73 -5.81 -24.13
CA GLY A 264 14.27 -6.81 -25.09
C GLY A 264 12.90 -7.43 -24.80
N ALA A 265 12.04 -6.75 -24.02
CA ALA A 265 10.72 -7.26 -23.66
C ALA A 265 9.83 -7.55 -24.88
N GLY A 266 9.24 -8.75 -24.89
CA GLY A 266 8.28 -9.18 -25.91
C GLY A 266 6.88 -8.61 -25.70
N THR A 267 5.98 -8.85 -26.66
CA THR A 267 4.59 -8.34 -26.59
C THR A 267 3.84 -8.80 -25.34
N HIS A 268 3.98 -10.06 -24.93
CA HIS A 268 3.33 -10.58 -23.72
C HIS A 268 3.78 -9.83 -22.46
N GLU A 269 5.09 -9.68 -22.30
CA GLU A 269 5.67 -8.97 -21.16
C GLU A 269 5.22 -7.51 -21.10
N GLN A 270 5.19 -6.82 -22.24
CA GLN A 270 4.69 -5.44 -22.29
C GLN A 270 3.21 -5.35 -21.87
N THR A 271 2.36 -6.26 -22.34
CA THR A 271 0.94 -6.32 -21.93
C THR A 271 0.81 -6.62 -20.44
N LEU A 272 1.60 -7.54 -19.91
CA LEU A 272 1.60 -7.89 -18.49
C LEU A 272 2.04 -6.70 -17.62
N ILE A 273 3.12 -5.99 -18.00
CA ILE A 273 3.56 -4.76 -17.32
C ILE A 273 2.45 -3.71 -17.34
N GLN A 274 1.87 -3.43 -18.52
CA GLN A 274 0.78 -2.45 -18.63
C GLN A 274 -0.38 -2.78 -17.71
N SER A 275 -0.76 -4.06 -17.64
CA SER A 275 -1.89 -4.50 -16.85
C SER A 275 -1.60 -4.51 -15.34
N CYS A 276 -0.44 -5.01 -14.90
CA CYS A 276 -0.09 -5.04 -13.47
C CYS A 276 0.23 -3.65 -12.90
N TYR A 277 0.69 -2.69 -13.72
CA TYR A 277 1.01 -1.33 -13.26
C TYR A 277 -0.12 -0.31 -13.47
N ASP A 278 -1.29 -0.76 -13.95
CA ASP A 278 -2.46 0.10 -14.00
C ASP A 278 -3.16 0.14 -12.64
N TYR A 279 -3.14 1.31 -11.99
CA TYR A 279 -3.80 1.51 -10.70
C TYR A 279 -5.29 1.12 -10.71
N ARG A 280 -5.97 1.25 -11.86
CA ARG A 280 -7.40 0.91 -11.99
C ARG A 280 -7.66 -0.59 -11.78
N ASN A 281 -6.71 -1.44 -12.15
CA ASN A 281 -6.79 -2.88 -11.99
C ASN A 281 -6.47 -3.32 -10.55
N PHE A 282 -5.73 -2.50 -9.82
CA PHE A 282 -5.38 -2.72 -8.42
C PHE A 282 -6.48 -2.26 -7.44
N TYR A 283 -7.27 -1.25 -7.81
CA TYR A 283 -8.23 -0.62 -6.90
C TYR A 283 -9.33 -1.61 -6.46
N PRO A 284 -9.45 -1.93 -5.16
CA PRO A 284 -10.36 -2.97 -4.67
C PRO A 284 -11.83 -2.55 -4.64
N GLY A 285 -12.15 -1.29 -4.93
CA GLY A 285 -13.51 -0.75 -4.89
C GLY A 285 -13.77 0.16 -3.69
N ASN A 286 -14.76 1.05 -3.83
CA ASN A 286 -15.06 2.12 -2.87
C ASN A 286 -15.44 1.61 -1.48
N ASP A 287 -15.98 0.39 -1.38
CA ASP A 287 -16.45 -0.18 -0.11
C ASP A 287 -15.30 -0.74 0.74
N TYR A 288 -14.08 -0.83 0.21
CA TYR A 288 -12.95 -1.53 0.82
C TYR A 288 -11.74 -0.63 1.11
N VAL A 289 -11.82 0.65 0.74
CA VAL A 289 -10.76 1.65 0.92
C VAL A 289 -11.39 2.97 1.38
N ASP A 290 -10.98 3.43 2.56
CA ASP A 290 -11.32 4.79 3.02
C ASP A 290 -10.25 5.81 2.58
N TRP A 291 -9.00 5.34 2.37
CA TRP A 291 -7.85 6.18 2.08
C TRP A 291 -7.04 5.66 0.91
N VAL A 292 -6.86 6.46 -0.14
CA VAL A 292 -5.87 6.16 -1.17
C VAL A 292 -4.52 6.68 -0.72
N SER A 293 -3.55 5.79 -0.75
CA SER A 293 -2.18 6.01 -0.33
C SER A 293 -1.26 5.86 -1.52
N LEU A 294 -0.30 6.78 -1.59
CA LEU A 294 0.77 6.77 -2.58
C LEU A 294 2.09 6.76 -1.84
N ASN A 295 3.04 5.97 -2.34
CA ASN A 295 4.41 5.97 -1.88
C ASN A 295 5.25 6.74 -2.89
N PHE A 296 5.83 7.83 -2.40
CA PHE A 296 6.56 8.80 -3.19
C PHE A 296 7.89 9.08 -2.52
N TYR A 297 8.96 8.75 -3.23
CA TYR A 297 10.32 8.89 -2.74
C TYR A 297 11.03 9.96 -3.54
N THR A 298 11.39 11.05 -2.85
CA THR A 298 12.31 12.04 -3.38
C THR A 298 13.70 11.74 -2.84
N VAL A 299 14.68 11.56 -3.73
CA VAL A 299 16.06 11.31 -3.34
C VAL A 299 16.88 12.57 -3.53
N ASP A 300 17.59 12.95 -2.47
CA ASP A 300 18.72 13.87 -2.52
C ASP A 300 20.02 13.06 -2.33
N PHE A 301 20.99 13.27 -3.21
CA PHE A 301 22.28 12.59 -3.16
C PHE A 301 23.31 13.50 -2.47
N PHE A 302 23.57 13.23 -1.21
CA PHE A 302 24.64 13.91 -0.48
C PHE A 302 25.99 13.26 -0.78
N LYS A 303 26.95 14.06 -1.22
CA LYS A 303 28.29 13.61 -1.60
C LYS A 303 28.93 12.72 -0.54
N ASP A 304 28.87 13.14 0.71
CA ASP A 304 29.53 12.46 1.82
C ASP A 304 28.79 11.20 2.29
N ALA A 305 27.51 11.05 1.94
CA ALA A 305 26.71 9.88 2.29
C ALA A 305 26.86 8.72 1.29
N TRP A 306 27.39 9.01 0.09
CA TRP A 306 27.40 8.08 -1.05
C TRP A 306 28.79 7.96 -1.72
N PRO A 307 29.84 7.57 -0.97
CA PRO A 307 31.22 7.57 -1.46
C PRO A 307 31.44 6.63 -2.66
N GLN A 308 30.61 5.59 -2.83
CA GLN A 308 30.66 4.68 -3.98
C GLN A 308 30.32 5.35 -5.32
N PHE A 309 29.58 6.45 -5.31
CA PHE A 309 29.21 7.18 -6.52
C PHE A 309 30.17 8.33 -6.84
N ASN A 310 31.17 8.59 -5.99
CA ASN A 310 32.20 9.63 -6.17
C ASN A 310 31.62 10.98 -6.65
N LEU A 311 30.55 11.42 -6.01
CA LEU A 311 29.82 12.61 -6.44
C LEU A 311 30.68 13.88 -6.27
N PRO A 312 30.73 14.79 -7.26
CA PRO A 312 31.52 16.01 -7.15
C PRO A 312 30.93 16.99 -6.11
N PHE A 313 29.61 17.00 -5.93
CA PHE A 313 28.83 17.87 -5.03
C PHE A 313 27.49 17.21 -4.66
N ASP A 314 26.75 17.78 -3.71
CA ASP A 314 25.39 17.33 -3.34
C ASP A 314 24.41 17.58 -4.47
N ILE A 315 23.68 16.55 -4.91
CA ILE A 315 22.65 16.65 -5.93
C ILE A 315 21.30 16.69 -5.23
N LEU A 316 20.70 17.88 -5.19
CA LEU A 316 19.34 18.08 -4.71
C LEU A 316 18.37 18.04 -5.89
N ILE A 317 17.40 17.14 -5.86
CA ILE A 317 16.38 17.04 -6.91
C ILE A 317 15.10 17.68 -6.36
N SER A 318 14.66 18.77 -6.98
CA SER A 318 13.44 19.46 -6.57
C SER A 318 12.26 18.50 -6.51
N THR A 319 11.46 18.57 -5.43
CA THR A 319 10.17 17.86 -5.33
C THR A 319 9.29 18.15 -6.54
N GLN A 320 9.34 19.36 -7.11
CA GLN A 320 8.58 19.71 -8.31
C GLN A 320 8.94 18.81 -9.51
N THR A 321 10.22 18.45 -9.68
CA THR A 321 10.66 17.54 -10.75
C THR A 321 9.98 16.19 -10.66
N TYR A 322 9.73 15.71 -9.44
CA TYR A 322 9.04 14.45 -9.22
C TYR A 322 7.51 14.62 -9.37
N LEU A 323 6.94 15.74 -8.91
CA LEU A 323 5.50 16.03 -9.08
C LEU A 323 5.09 16.24 -10.53
N ASP A 324 5.94 16.87 -11.34
CA ASP A 324 5.72 17.06 -12.79
C ASP A 324 5.68 15.73 -13.55
N ARG A 325 6.21 14.64 -12.97
CA ARG A 325 6.10 13.29 -13.54
C ARG A 325 4.79 12.59 -13.18
N LEU A 326 4.05 13.11 -12.20
CA LEU A 326 2.75 12.57 -11.77
C LEU A 326 1.58 13.21 -12.50
N SER A 327 1.80 14.32 -13.22
CA SER A 327 0.79 15.10 -13.95
C SER A 327 0.75 14.77 -15.43
#